data_AF-A0A818ENP8-F1
#
_entry.id   AF-A0A818ENP8-F1
#
_cell.length_a   1.000
_cell.length_b   1.000
_cell.length_c   1.000
_cell.angle_alpha   90.00
_cell.angle_beta   90.00
_cell.angle_gamma   90.00
#
_symmetry.space_group_name_H-M   'P 1'
#
loop_
_entity.id
_entity.type
_entity.pdbx_description
1 polymer ?
#
loop_
_entity_poly.entity_id
_entity_poly.type
_entity_poly.pdbx_seq_one_letter_code
_entity_poly.pdbx_strand_id
1 'polypeptide(L)'
;MNIICRTILSSLRTRTTNRLYKNPLITAVRYHGDYEWQDPKSEDEVVNIAFISKDGKRISIRGKIGDNLLYLGHRYGIEIEGACEASLACSTCHVYVKEEYLDKLPEPKEE
;
A
#
# COMPACT_ATOMS: atom_id res chain seq x y z
N MET A 1 -5.28 -3.09 -4.79
CA MET A 1 -3.82 -2.93 -4.92
C MET A 1 -3.20 -2.97 -3.51
N ASN A 2 -3.16 -4.16 -2.89
CA ASN A 2 -2.61 -4.34 -1.55
C ASN A 2 -1.12 -4.64 -1.64
N ILE A 3 -0.31 -3.64 -1.29
CA ILE A 3 1.14 -3.74 -1.15
C ILE A 3 1.40 -4.32 0.24
N ILE A 4 1.83 -5.58 0.34
CA ILE A 4 2.57 -6.05 1.52
C ILE A 4 3.79 -6.86 1.05
N CYS A 5 4.92 -6.16 1.14
CA CYS A 5 6.28 -6.65 1.02
C CYS A 5 6.57 -7.66 2.13
N ARG A 6 6.94 -8.89 1.76
CA ARG A 6 7.45 -9.90 2.70
C ARG A 6 8.91 -9.57 3.03
N THR A 7 9.16 -9.12 4.26
CA THR A 7 10.53 -9.05 4.79
C THR A 7 11.04 -10.47 5.09
N ILE A 8 12.17 -10.78 4.49
CA ILE A 8 13.05 -11.91 4.79
C ILE A 8 13.52 -11.78 6.24
N LEU A 9 13.25 -12.78 7.08
CA LEU A 9 13.98 -12.95 8.34
C LEU A 9 14.40 -14.41 8.52
N SER A 10 15.70 -14.57 8.40
CA SER A 10 16.53 -15.74 8.66
C SER A 10 16.38 -16.26 10.10
N SER A 11 16.21 -17.58 10.20
CA SER A 11 16.77 -18.50 11.20
C SER A 11 17.17 -17.91 12.56
N LEU A 12 16.34 -18.14 13.58
CA LEU A 12 16.82 -18.53 14.91
C LEU A 12 15.90 -19.59 15.53
N ARG A 13 16.55 -20.61 16.07
CA ARG A 13 16.03 -21.88 16.57
C ARG A 13 15.91 -21.80 18.09
N THR A 14 14.71 -21.94 18.66
CA THR A 14 14.55 -22.22 20.10
C THR A 14 13.46 -23.25 20.38
N ARG A 15 13.82 -24.18 21.27
CA ARG A 15 13.13 -25.42 21.65
C ARG A 15 11.97 -25.17 22.65
N THR A 16 10.92 -25.97 22.46
CA THR A 16 10.06 -26.65 23.46
C THR A 16 9.41 -25.84 24.59
N THR A 17 8.07 -25.79 24.62
CA THR A 17 7.23 -26.49 25.62
C THR A 17 5.75 -26.39 25.26
N ASN A 18 5.04 -27.51 25.40
CA ASN A 18 3.60 -27.66 25.18
C ASN A 18 2.80 -26.87 26.22
N ARG A 19 1.92 -25.98 25.77
CA ARG A 19 0.74 -25.60 26.55
C ARG A 19 -0.46 -25.48 25.64
N LEU A 20 -1.32 -26.49 25.72
CA LEU A 20 -2.65 -26.55 25.13
C LEU A 20 -3.48 -25.38 25.67
N TYR A 21 -3.64 -24.33 24.87
CA TYR A 21 -4.81 -23.46 24.95
C TYR A 21 -5.44 -23.46 23.57
N LYS A 22 -6.69 -23.95 23.53
CA LYS A 22 -7.53 -24.01 22.34
C LYS A 22 -7.73 -22.58 21.84
N ASN A 23 -6.95 -22.14 20.87
CA ASN A 23 -7.21 -20.89 20.18
C ASN A 23 -8.39 -21.12 19.22
N PRO A 24 -9.45 -20.29 19.27
CA PRO A 24 -10.43 -20.31 18.21
C PRO A 24 -9.71 -19.96 16.91
N LEU A 25 -10.22 -20.47 15.79
CA LEU A 25 -9.74 -20.16 14.45
C LEU A 25 -9.82 -18.64 14.22
N ILE A 26 -8.76 -17.92 14.58
CA ILE A 26 -8.58 -16.54 14.14
C ILE A 26 -8.10 -16.68 12.71
N THR A 27 -9.00 -16.44 11.77
CA THR A 27 -8.69 -16.26 10.35
C THR A 27 -7.47 -15.32 10.29
N ALA A 28 -6.43 -15.70 9.53
CA ALA A 28 -5.27 -14.84 9.34
C ALA A 28 -5.77 -13.42 9.01
N VAL A 29 -5.38 -12.43 9.83
CA VAL A 29 -5.76 -11.03 9.63
C VAL A 29 -5.44 -10.68 8.18
N ARG A 30 -6.49 -10.52 7.38
CA ARG A 30 -6.34 -9.97 6.04
C ARG A 30 -6.22 -8.48 6.25
N TYR A 31 -5.02 -7.94 6.07
CA TYR A 31 -4.82 -6.50 5.99
C TYR A 31 -5.63 -5.98 4.81
N HIS A 32 -6.85 -5.56 5.08
CA HIS A 32 -7.69 -4.76 4.20
C HIS A 32 -7.07 -3.37 4.13
N GLY A 33 -5.97 -3.26 3.37
CA GLY A 33 -5.26 -2.03 3.05
C GLY A 33 -5.45 -0.94 4.10
N ASP A 34 -4.94 -1.16 5.31
CA ASP A 34 -5.22 -0.26 6.42
C ASP A 34 -4.67 1.12 6.05
N TYR A 35 -5.60 2.06 5.92
CA TYR A 35 -5.27 3.44 5.60
C TYR A 35 -4.69 4.10 6.83
N GLU A 36 -3.37 4.13 6.93
CA GLU A 36 -2.68 4.82 8.02
C GLU A 36 -2.41 6.28 7.64
N TRP A 37 -3.23 7.19 8.16
CA TRP A 37 -2.94 8.63 8.19
C TRP A 37 -1.83 8.93 9.20
N GLN A 38 -0.60 8.54 8.87
CA GLN A 38 0.56 8.83 9.69
C GLN A 38 1.57 9.64 8.90
N ASP A 39 2.12 10.66 9.54
CA ASP A 39 3.25 11.38 8.99
C ASP A 39 4.52 10.52 9.06
N PRO A 40 5.44 10.65 8.09
CA PRO A 40 6.73 9.96 8.13
C PRO A 40 7.50 10.38 9.39
N LYS A 41 8.09 9.40 10.09
CA LYS A 41 8.79 9.66 11.35
C LYS A 41 10.21 10.18 11.12
N SER A 42 10.81 9.82 9.99
CA SER A 42 12.13 10.25 9.56
C SER A 42 12.14 10.55 8.06
N GLU A 43 13.16 11.27 7.60
CA GLU A 43 13.33 11.60 6.18
C GLU A 43 13.57 10.33 5.32
N ASP A 44 14.12 9.27 5.91
CA ASP A 44 14.39 8.00 5.22
C ASP A 44 13.10 7.26 4.82
N GLU A 45 11.97 7.56 5.47
CA GLU A 45 10.66 7.00 5.13
C GLU A 45 9.94 7.80 4.03
N VAL A 46 10.49 8.96 3.63
CA VAL A 46 9.84 9.86 2.68
C VAL A 46 10.04 9.38 1.25
N VAL A 47 8.94 9.27 0.52
CA VAL A 47 8.93 8.99 -0.92
C VAL A 47 8.35 10.20 -1.64
N ASN A 48 9.10 10.77 -2.59
CA ASN A 48 8.63 11.88 -3.41
C ASN A 48 7.84 11.34 -4.61
N ILE A 49 6.58 11.75 -4.73
CA ILE A 49 5.68 11.35 -5.82
C ILE A 49 5.27 12.58 -6.62
N ALA A 50 5.16 12.44 -7.94
CA ALA A 50 4.62 13.48 -8.81
C ALA A 50 3.37 12.97 -9.53
N PHE A 51 2.22 13.54 -9.20
CA PHE A 51 0.98 13.33 -9.95
C PHE A 51 0.95 14.23 -11.17
N ILE A 52 0.37 13.73 -12.26
CA ILE A 52 0.09 14.50 -13.46
C ILE A 52 -1.43 14.49 -13.64
N SER A 53 -2.07 15.65 -13.55
CA SER A 53 -3.52 15.76 -13.75
C SER A 53 -3.90 15.54 -15.21
N LYS A 54 -5.19 15.37 -15.48
CA LYS A 54 -5.73 15.26 -16.85
C LYS A 54 -5.38 16.49 -17.71
N ASP A 55 -5.23 17.65 -17.08
CA ASP A 55 -4.81 18.91 -17.73
C ASP A 55 -3.30 19.00 -17.95
N GLY A 56 -2.54 17.95 -17.59
CA GLY A 56 -1.08 17.92 -17.69
C GLY A 56 -0.36 18.67 -16.55
N LYS A 57 -1.08 19.17 -15.54
CA LYS A 57 -0.46 19.86 -14.40
C LYS A 57 0.29 18.85 -13.53
N ARG A 58 1.57 19.14 -13.28
CA ARG A 58 2.40 18.35 -12.37
C ARG A 58 2.23 18.82 -10.92
N ILE A 59 1.94 17.90 -10.02
CA ILE A 59 1.74 18.14 -8.59
C ILE A 59 2.72 17.23 -7.83
N SER A 60 3.74 17.83 -7.21
CA SER A 60 4.72 17.11 -6.40
C SER A 60 4.24 17.02 -4.95
N ILE A 61 4.26 15.82 -4.39
CA ILE A 61 3.85 15.55 -3.01
C ILE A 61 4.90 14.68 -2.30
N ARG A 62 4.84 14.71 -0.97
CA ARG A 62 5.66 13.86 -0.09
C ARG A 62 4.77 12.79 0.53
N GLY A 63 4.99 11.55 0.13
CA GLY A 63 4.37 10.38 0.75
C GLY A 63 5.35 9.67 1.68
N LYS A 64 4.86 8.60 2.30
CA LYS A 64 5.62 7.69 3.15
C LYS A 64 5.73 6.32 2.49
N ILE A 65 6.80 5.59 2.76
CA ILE A 65 6.90 4.17 2.38
C ILE A 65 5.71 3.41 2.98
N GLY A 66 4.99 2.69 2.12
CA GLY A 66 3.79 1.94 2.49
C GLY A 66 2.47 2.67 2.26
N ASP A 67 2.50 3.96 1.91
CA ASP A 67 1.28 4.71 1.58
C ASP A 67 0.57 4.11 0.35
N ASN A 68 -0.76 4.11 0.43
CA ASN A 68 -1.61 3.80 -0.71
C ASN A 68 -1.82 5.06 -1.56
N LEU A 69 -1.48 5.00 -2.85
CA LEU A 69 -1.57 6.14 -3.77
C LEU A 69 -2.99 6.74 -3.92
N LEU A 70 -4.05 5.93 -3.82
CA LEU A 70 -5.43 6.41 -3.89
C LEU A 70 -5.70 7.39 -2.75
N TYR A 71 -5.47 6.92 -1.53
CA TYR A 71 -5.74 7.72 -0.34
C TYR A 71 -4.76 8.88 -0.15
N LEU A 72 -3.51 8.70 -0.60
CA LEU A 72 -2.54 9.78 -0.65
C LEU A 72 -2.97 10.88 -1.63
N GLY A 73 -3.54 10.49 -2.78
CA GLY A 73 -4.13 11.43 -3.73
C GLY A 73 -5.25 12.25 -3.07
N HIS A 74 -6.19 11.60 -2.38
CA HIS A 74 -7.25 12.28 -1.64
C HIS A 74 -6.71 13.24 -0.59
N ARG A 75 -5.69 12.82 0.16
CA ARG A 75 -5.03 13.64 1.19
C ARG A 75 -4.51 14.97 0.65
N TYR A 76 -3.95 14.96 -0.56
CA TYR A 76 -3.37 16.15 -1.19
C TYR A 76 -4.32 16.83 -2.19
N GLY A 77 -5.60 16.46 -2.21
CA GLY A 77 -6.61 17.05 -3.09
C GLY A 77 -6.40 16.76 -4.58
N ILE A 78 -5.76 15.63 -4.90
CA ILE A 78 -5.66 15.13 -6.27
C ILE A 78 -7.03 14.55 -6.68
N GLU A 79 -7.47 14.91 -7.88
CA GLU A 79 -8.73 14.44 -8.46
C GLU A 79 -8.58 12.98 -8.94
N ILE A 80 -8.59 12.05 -8.00
CA ILE A 80 -8.66 10.60 -8.22
C ILE A 80 -9.90 10.05 -7.54
N GLU A 81 -10.71 9.29 -8.26
CA GLU A 81 -11.90 8.66 -7.70
C GLU A 81 -11.54 7.33 -7.03
N GLY A 82 -12.31 6.97 -6.00
CA GLY A 82 -12.07 5.78 -5.19
C GLY A 82 -13.35 5.09 -4.78
N ALA A 83 -14.26 4.86 -5.73
CA ALA A 83 -15.65 4.45 -5.44
C ALA A 83 -15.79 3.16 -4.62
N CYS A 84 -14.85 2.22 -4.76
CA CYS A 84 -14.85 0.97 -3.99
C CYS A 84 -13.90 0.97 -2.79
N GLU A 85 -13.30 2.11 -2.43
CA GLU A 85 -12.40 2.22 -1.26
C GLU A 85 -11.25 1.21 -1.31
N ALA A 86 -10.61 1.10 -2.49
CA ALA A 86 -9.53 0.15 -2.78
C ALA A 86 -9.88 -1.35 -2.66
N SER A 87 -11.17 -1.71 -2.67
CA SER A 87 -11.67 -3.09 -2.56
C SER A 87 -11.65 -3.89 -3.87
N LEU A 88 -10.94 -3.42 -4.91
CA LEU A 88 -10.85 -4.07 -6.24
C LEU A 88 -12.20 -4.27 -6.96
N ALA A 89 -13.27 -3.61 -6.54
CA ALA A 89 -14.61 -3.74 -7.15
C ALA A 89 -14.91 -2.68 -8.22
N CYS A 90 -13.97 -1.78 -8.52
CA CYS A 90 -14.12 -0.74 -9.54
C CYS A 90 -12.76 -0.39 -10.16
N SER A 91 -12.78 0.42 -11.23
CA SER A 91 -11.59 0.93 -11.93
C SER A 91 -11.42 2.45 -11.83
N THR A 92 -12.16 3.11 -10.93
CA THR A 92 -12.18 4.58 -10.81
C THR A 92 -10.87 5.18 -10.29
N CYS A 93 -10.02 4.36 -9.65
CA CYS A 93 -8.68 4.73 -9.18
C CYS A 93 -7.54 4.44 -10.18
N HIS A 94 -7.87 4.12 -11.43
CA HIS A 94 -6.89 3.80 -12.47
C HIS A 94 -5.93 4.97 -12.74
N VAL A 95 -4.62 4.68 -12.83
CA VAL A 95 -3.56 5.65 -13.11
C VAL A 95 -2.54 5.08 -14.08
N TYR A 96 -1.85 5.96 -14.79
CA TYR A 96 -0.69 5.61 -15.60
C TYR A 96 0.59 5.76 -14.78
N VAL A 97 1.45 4.75 -14.81
CA VAL A 97 2.77 4.76 -14.17
C VAL A 97 3.82 4.92 -15.26
N LYS A 98 4.89 5.67 -14.97
CA LYS A 98 6.03 5.76 -15.89
C LYS A 98 6.67 4.39 -16.08
N GLU A 99 7.10 4.13 -17.32
CA GLU A 99 7.74 2.88 -17.72
C GLU A 99 8.95 2.50 -16.84
N GLU A 100 9.73 3.49 -16.40
CA GLU A 100 10.89 3.31 -15.50
C GLU A 100 10.57 2.68 -14.12
N TYR A 101 9.28 2.64 -13.73
CA TYR A 101 8.81 2.00 -12.51
C TYR A 101 7.93 0.78 -12.77
N LEU A 102 7.54 0.50 -14.02
CA LEU A 102 6.58 -0.56 -14.32
C LEU A 102 7.09 -1.93 -13.86
N ASP A 103 8.35 -2.27 -14.19
CA ASP A 103 8.98 -3.54 -13.82
C ASP A 103 9.25 -3.68 -12.31
N LYS A 104 9.17 -2.57 -11.55
CA LYS A 104 9.34 -2.57 -10.09
C LYS A 104 8.02 -2.85 -9.37
N LEU A 105 6.90 -2.74 -10.08
CA LEU A 105 5.58 -3.04 -9.54
C LEU A 105 5.29 -4.53 -9.71
N PRO A 106 4.56 -5.14 -8.76
CA PRO A 106 4.03 -6.48 -8.97
C PRO A 106 3.03 -6.49 -10.13
N GLU A 107 2.94 -7.62 -10.84
CA GLU A 107 1.92 -7.81 -11.88
C GLU A 107 0.51 -7.56 -11.32
N PRO A 108 -0.39 -6.96 -12.13
CA PRO A 108 -1.77 -6.75 -11.72
C PRO A 108 -2.45 -8.10 -11.45
N LYS A 109 -3.30 -8.12 -10.42
CA LYS A 109 -4.04 -9.31 -10.01
C LYS A 109 -5.53 -9.09 -10.19
N GLU A 110 -6.21 -10.15 -10.57
CA GLU A 110 -7.66 -10.22 -10.75
C GLU A 110 -8.39 -10.74 -9.49
N GLU A 111 -7.66 -11.07 -8.41
CA GLU A 111 -8.16 -11.63 -7.14
C GLU A 111 -8.26 -10.60 -6.00
#